data_AF-A0A4Q6ACT9-F1
#
_entry.id   AF-A0A4Q6ACT9-F1
#
_cell.length_a   1.000
_cell.length_b   1.000
_cell.length_c   1.000
_cell.angle_alpha   90.00
_cell.angle_beta   90.00
_cell.angle_gamma   90.00
#
_symmetry.space_group_name_H-M   'P 1'
#
loop_
_entity.id
_entity.type
_entity.pdbx_description
1 polymer ?
#
loop_
_entity_poly.entity_id
_entity_poly.type
_entity_poly.pdbx_seq_one_letter_code
_entity_poly.pdbx_strand_id
1 'polypeptide(L)'
;MSGETRIESGQLRLDPNANIPYKFVCAGDVNIAKGGGLFLRRSSDGTVANIAIGGVLNDANTAIDTTCAGFANPYDGVVGFYSGIQQSGGLKPLAIRSNTTISNLVLHGEPGTNFFLEKNLTVKELRFSGHASLLIGDFSLTVTDSLLNFSPARYIITNGTGSLRRSNIGNKETIFPVGTSLTSYNPAILTNTGAADQFRVRVQPSVFTAGTSGTAVADKAVNRTWLVEEGVPGGSNVTLTVQWNAADELPGFSRTAAILSHFTTGKWDESTPAPATGTNPFSMTRSSLSSFSPFAVFSTVASSVSSPLELSVQLYPNPAKDRLYVQMKSRLVITNLEVRNN
;
A
#
# COMPACT_ATOMS: atom_id res chain seq x y z
N MET A 1 -4.56 -32.07 -17.33
CA MET A 1 -5.29 -32.19 -16.05
C MET A 1 -4.28 -31.97 -14.94
N SER A 2 -4.34 -30.84 -14.20
CA SER A 2 -3.54 -30.71 -12.98
C SER A 2 -4.16 -31.62 -11.93
N GLY A 3 -3.42 -32.59 -11.42
CA GLY A 3 -3.92 -33.52 -10.41
C GLY A 3 -4.20 -32.77 -9.11
N GLU A 4 -5.42 -32.93 -8.57
CA GLU A 4 -5.79 -32.51 -7.23
C GLU A 4 -5.41 -33.61 -6.23
N THR A 5 -5.01 -33.24 -5.01
CA THR A 5 -4.79 -34.18 -3.91
C THR A 5 -5.84 -33.95 -2.83
N ARG A 6 -6.54 -35.01 -2.44
CA ARG A 6 -7.51 -34.96 -1.35
C ARG A 6 -7.14 -35.98 -0.26
N ILE A 7 -7.00 -35.50 0.97
CA ILE A 7 -6.79 -36.35 2.15
C ILE A 7 -8.14 -36.46 2.86
N GLU A 8 -8.83 -37.58 2.66
CA GLU A 8 -10.18 -37.80 3.17
C GLU A 8 -10.20 -38.33 4.61
N SER A 9 -9.20 -39.14 4.99
CA SER A 9 -8.98 -39.64 6.35
C SER A 9 -7.57 -40.23 6.49
N GLY A 10 -7.08 -40.41 7.73
CA GLY A 10 -5.76 -40.99 8.01
C GLY A 10 -4.66 -39.92 8.11
N GLN A 11 -3.38 -40.36 8.12
CA GLN A 11 -2.23 -39.46 8.26
C GLN A 11 -1.36 -39.52 7.00
N LEU A 12 -1.21 -38.39 6.28
CA LEU A 12 -0.11 -38.23 5.32
C LEU A 12 1.14 -37.82 6.08
N ARG A 13 2.09 -38.75 6.23
CA ARG A 13 3.38 -38.47 6.86
C ARG A 13 4.42 -38.12 5.78
N LEU A 14 4.82 -36.86 5.74
CA LEU A 14 5.98 -36.42 4.97
C LEU A 14 7.21 -36.46 5.88
N ASP A 15 8.07 -37.48 5.76
CA ASP A 15 9.30 -37.57 6.54
C ASP A 15 10.34 -36.55 6.02
N PRO A 16 10.74 -35.54 6.82
CA PRO A 16 11.68 -34.51 6.38
C PRO A 16 13.09 -35.08 6.17
N ASN A 17 13.80 -34.53 5.19
CA ASN A 17 15.23 -34.77 4.94
C ASN A 17 15.78 -33.47 4.34
N ALA A 18 16.82 -32.93 4.96
CA ALA A 18 17.35 -31.59 4.71
C ALA A 18 17.87 -31.36 3.27
N ASN A 19 18.12 -32.44 2.53
CA ASN A 19 18.66 -32.37 1.17
C ASN A 19 17.59 -32.26 0.08
N ILE A 20 16.30 -32.36 0.41
CA ILE A 20 15.21 -32.21 -0.57
C ILE A 20 14.44 -30.92 -0.28
N PRO A 21 14.45 -29.95 -1.21
CA PRO A 21 13.84 -28.63 -1.00
C PRO A 21 12.33 -28.63 -0.76
N TYR A 22 11.59 -29.52 -1.44
CA TYR A 22 10.13 -29.68 -1.31
C TYR A 22 9.78 -31.17 -1.22
N LYS A 23 9.05 -31.55 -0.17
CA LYS A 23 8.70 -32.95 0.13
C LYS A 23 7.37 -33.38 -0.46
N PHE A 24 6.52 -32.41 -0.74
CA PHE A 24 5.25 -32.62 -1.39
C PHE A 24 5.08 -31.54 -2.43
N VAL A 25 4.80 -31.94 -3.66
CA VAL A 25 4.68 -31.06 -4.82
C VAL A 25 3.37 -31.44 -5.49
N CYS A 26 2.33 -30.62 -5.34
CA CYS A 26 1.03 -30.85 -5.97
C CYS A 26 0.76 -29.75 -6.99
N ALA A 27 0.50 -30.11 -8.24
CA ALA A 27 0.24 -29.12 -9.29
C ALA A 27 -1.18 -28.51 -9.23
N GLY A 28 -2.13 -29.19 -8.58
CA GLY A 28 -3.51 -28.75 -8.39
C GLY A 28 -3.81 -28.41 -6.92
N ASP A 29 -5.09 -28.44 -6.58
CA ASP A 29 -5.56 -28.15 -5.23
C ASP A 29 -5.19 -29.27 -4.25
N VAL A 30 -4.95 -28.89 -2.99
CA VAL A 30 -4.71 -29.79 -1.86
C VAL A 30 -5.84 -29.59 -0.87
N ASN A 31 -6.68 -30.60 -0.70
CA ASN A 31 -7.85 -30.56 0.16
C ASN A 31 -7.67 -31.53 1.33
N ILE A 32 -7.56 -31.01 2.55
CA ILE A 32 -7.48 -31.79 3.79
C ILE A 32 -8.88 -31.78 4.44
N ALA A 33 -9.54 -32.94 4.48
CA ALA A 33 -10.86 -33.08 5.05
C ALA A 33 -10.82 -33.14 6.59
N LYS A 34 -12.00 -33.02 7.23
CA LYS A 34 -12.18 -33.22 8.67
C LYS A 34 -11.72 -34.64 9.05
N GLY A 35 -10.68 -34.76 9.88
CA GLY A 35 -10.07 -36.06 10.24
C GLY A 35 -8.81 -36.43 9.43
N GLY A 36 -8.30 -35.54 8.57
CA GLY A 36 -7.10 -35.74 7.74
C GLY A 36 -5.73 -35.75 8.46
N GLY A 37 -5.72 -35.79 9.80
CA GLY A 37 -4.50 -35.93 10.61
C GLY A 37 -3.48 -34.77 10.50
N LEU A 38 -2.25 -35.03 10.98
CA LEU A 38 -1.12 -34.09 10.93
C LEU A 38 -0.42 -34.10 9.57
N PHE A 39 -0.43 -32.95 8.88
CA PHE A 39 0.05 -32.83 7.50
C PHE A 39 1.52 -32.39 7.36
N LEU A 40 2.01 -31.49 8.22
CA LEU A 40 3.42 -31.06 8.25
C LEU A 40 4.01 -31.43 9.60
N ARG A 41 5.21 -32.02 9.65
CA ARG A 41 5.94 -32.33 10.90
C ARG A 41 7.42 -32.03 10.76
N ARG A 42 8.11 -31.88 11.89
CA ARG A 42 9.57 -32.00 11.98
C ARG A 42 9.96 -33.47 12.10
N SER A 43 11.10 -33.85 11.55
CA SER A 43 11.77 -35.10 11.93
C SER A 43 12.30 -34.98 13.36
N SER A 44 12.71 -36.11 13.93
CA SER A 44 13.34 -36.16 15.26
C SER A 44 14.62 -35.34 15.39
N ASP A 45 15.24 -34.97 14.27
CA ASP A 45 16.43 -34.11 14.19
C ASP A 45 16.11 -32.61 14.02
N GLY A 46 14.83 -32.22 14.01
CA GLY A 46 14.40 -30.83 13.87
C GLY A 46 14.26 -30.32 12.43
N THR A 47 14.52 -31.14 11.41
CA THR A 47 14.33 -30.76 10.00
C THR A 47 12.84 -30.57 9.68
N VAL A 48 12.50 -29.49 8.97
CA VAL A 48 11.11 -29.13 8.63
C VAL A 48 10.68 -29.71 7.27
N ALA A 49 9.40 -30.08 7.13
CA ALA A 49 8.81 -30.43 5.84
C ALA A 49 8.41 -29.16 5.06
N ASN A 50 8.97 -28.99 3.86
CA ASN A 50 8.56 -27.96 2.92
C ASN A 50 7.60 -28.55 1.89
N ILE A 51 6.62 -27.76 1.45
CA ILE A 51 5.66 -28.18 0.40
C ILE A 51 5.57 -27.13 -0.69
N ALA A 52 5.31 -27.59 -1.91
CA ALA A 52 5.05 -26.80 -3.08
C ALA A 52 3.63 -27.12 -3.58
N ILE A 53 2.78 -26.11 -3.76
CA ILE A 53 1.41 -26.31 -4.26
C ILE A 53 1.12 -25.36 -5.43
N GLY A 54 0.59 -25.89 -6.53
CA GLY A 54 0.22 -25.15 -7.74
C GLY A 54 -1.24 -24.70 -7.78
N GLY A 55 -2.10 -25.27 -6.92
CA GLY A 55 -3.48 -24.84 -6.68
C GLY A 55 -3.71 -24.25 -5.28
N VAL A 56 -4.92 -24.42 -4.75
CA VAL A 56 -5.35 -23.95 -3.42
C VAL A 56 -5.10 -25.02 -2.37
N LEU A 57 -4.61 -24.65 -1.18
CA LEU A 57 -4.61 -25.53 -0.01
C LEU A 57 -5.81 -25.22 0.88
N ASN A 58 -6.77 -26.15 0.95
CA ASN A 58 -7.92 -26.08 1.83
C ASN A 58 -7.72 -27.07 2.99
N ASP A 59 -7.70 -26.60 4.24
CA ASP A 59 -7.63 -27.45 5.43
C ASP A 59 -8.88 -27.31 6.30
N ALA A 60 -9.67 -28.38 6.37
CA ALA A 60 -10.93 -28.48 7.10
C ALA A 60 -10.83 -29.39 8.35
N ASN A 61 -9.61 -29.72 8.82
CA ASN A 61 -9.43 -30.53 10.02
C ASN A 61 -9.87 -29.79 11.30
N THR A 62 -10.41 -30.53 12.29
CA THR A 62 -11.02 -29.96 13.50
C THR A 62 -10.43 -30.47 14.82
N ALA A 63 -9.52 -31.45 14.79
CA ALA A 63 -8.85 -31.95 15.99
C ALA A 63 -7.72 -31.00 16.39
N ILE A 64 -7.41 -30.91 17.70
CA ILE A 64 -6.23 -30.17 18.19
C ILE A 64 -5.00 -30.95 17.79
N ASP A 65 -4.56 -30.69 16.57
CA ASP A 65 -3.25 -31.00 16.12
C ASP A 65 -2.85 -29.94 15.11
N THR A 66 -2.13 -28.94 15.61
CA THR A 66 -1.65 -27.73 14.93
C THR A 66 -2.68 -26.62 14.67
N THR A 67 -2.32 -25.40 15.05
CA THR A 67 -3.12 -24.19 14.85
C THR A 67 -3.30 -23.92 13.37
N CYS A 68 -4.48 -24.20 12.80
CA CYS A 68 -5.41 -23.20 12.27
C CYS A 68 -6.64 -23.87 11.64
N ALA A 69 -7.83 -23.31 11.88
CA ALA A 69 -8.88 -23.31 10.86
C ALA A 69 -8.39 -22.39 9.71
N GLY A 70 -7.87 -23.00 8.64
CA GLY A 70 -7.27 -22.33 7.48
C GLY A 70 -5.76 -22.08 7.61
N PHE A 71 -4.96 -22.71 6.74
CA PHE A 71 -3.51 -22.57 6.57
C PHE A 71 -2.67 -22.61 7.87
N ALA A 72 -2.35 -23.82 8.35
CA ALA A 72 -1.40 -24.03 9.44
C ALA A 72 0.03 -24.30 8.91
N ASN A 73 1.02 -23.47 9.28
CA ASN A 73 2.46 -23.78 9.18
C ASN A 73 3.11 -23.84 10.58
N PRO A 74 2.72 -24.82 11.41
CA PRO A 74 3.03 -24.89 12.84
C PRO A 74 4.50 -25.21 13.16
N TYR A 75 5.29 -25.61 12.16
CA TYR A 75 6.63 -26.15 12.36
C TYR A 75 7.73 -25.39 11.62
N ASP A 76 7.45 -24.17 11.13
CA ASP A 76 8.40 -23.31 10.41
C ASP A 76 8.87 -23.88 9.05
N GLY A 77 8.06 -24.73 8.40
CA GLY A 77 8.32 -25.21 7.03
C GLY A 77 8.06 -24.12 5.99
N VAL A 78 8.70 -24.17 4.83
CA VAL A 78 8.35 -23.29 3.71
C VAL A 78 7.12 -23.86 3.01
N VAL A 79 6.02 -23.10 3.01
CA VAL A 79 4.88 -23.34 2.11
C VAL A 79 5.11 -22.50 0.86
N GLY A 80 5.71 -23.10 -0.17
CA GLY A 80 5.89 -22.47 -1.47
C GLY A 80 4.68 -22.72 -2.36
N PHE A 81 4.27 -21.73 -3.13
CA PHE A 81 3.27 -21.92 -4.17
C PHE A 81 3.90 -21.59 -5.51
N TYR A 82 3.81 -22.52 -6.46
CA TYR A 82 4.47 -22.39 -7.75
C TYR A 82 3.42 -22.50 -8.84
N SER A 83 3.20 -21.42 -9.59
CA SER A 83 2.50 -21.53 -10.86
C SER A 83 3.49 -22.07 -11.90
N GLY A 84 3.64 -23.40 -11.95
CA GLY A 84 4.41 -24.07 -13.01
C GLY A 84 3.71 -24.08 -14.37
N ILE A 85 2.57 -23.39 -14.53
CA ILE A 85 1.81 -23.39 -15.77
C ILE A 85 1.48 -21.96 -16.17
N GLN A 86 2.19 -21.46 -17.19
CA GLN A 86 1.65 -20.47 -18.11
C GLN A 86 0.42 -21.10 -18.80
N GLN A 87 -0.74 -21.11 -18.13
CA GLN A 87 -1.99 -21.28 -18.85
C GLN A 87 -2.38 -19.91 -19.36
N SER A 88 -2.34 -19.77 -20.68
CA SER A 88 -3.06 -18.75 -21.43
C SER A 88 -4.44 -18.52 -20.80
N GLY A 89 -4.58 -17.42 -20.05
CA GLY A 89 -5.81 -17.03 -19.35
C GLY A 89 -5.68 -16.83 -17.84
N GLY A 90 -4.94 -15.80 -17.42
CA GLY A 90 -5.01 -15.22 -16.07
C GLY A 90 -4.39 -16.05 -14.94
N LEU A 91 -3.32 -15.54 -14.33
CA LEU A 91 -2.79 -16.06 -13.07
C LEU A 91 -3.93 -16.13 -12.04
N LYS A 92 -4.22 -17.32 -11.49
CA LYS A 92 -5.22 -17.44 -10.42
C LYS A 92 -4.60 -16.95 -9.09
N PRO A 93 -5.20 -15.96 -8.44
CA PRO A 93 -4.87 -15.51 -7.08
C PRO A 93 -4.69 -16.67 -6.08
N LEU A 94 -3.66 -16.62 -5.25
CA LEU A 94 -3.56 -17.50 -4.09
C LEU A 94 -4.17 -16.80 -2.86
N ALA A 95 -5.28 -17.34 -2.38
CA ALA A 95 -6.02 -16.81 -1.24
C ALA A 95 -5.49 -17.32 0.11
N ILE A 96 -5.40 -16.43 1.10
CA ILE A 96 -5.07 -16.73 2.49
C ILE A 96 -6.31 -16.45 3.34
N ARG A 97 -6.72 -17.47 4.10
CA ARG A 97 -7.83 -17.40 5.05
C ARG A 97 -7.43 -18.09 6.35
N SER A 98 -7.44 -17.35 7.46
CA SER A 98 -7.27 -17.90 8.81
C SER A 98 -8.13 -17.13 9.81
N ASN A 99 -8.63 -17.83 10.83
CA ASN A 99 -9.39 -17.24 11.94
C ASN A 99 -8.54 -17.06 13.20
N THR A 100 -7.28 -17.46 13.15
CA THR A 100 -6.35 -17.46 14.29
C THR A 100 -5.09 -16.69 13.94
N THR A 101 -4.33 -16.28 14.97
CA THR A 101 -3.02 -15.68 14.75
C THR A 101 -2.04 -16.72 14.21
N ILE A 102 -1.43 -16.43 13.06
CA ILE A 102 -0.33 -17.22 12.51
C ILE A 102 0.97 -16.73 13.15
N SER A 103 1.75 -17.62 13.76
CA SER A 103 3.03 -17.22 14.36
C SER A 103 4.03 -16.72 13.30
N ASN A 104 4.30 -17.53 12.28
CA ASN A 104 5.26 -17.20 11.22
C ASN A 104 4.61 -17.43 9.85
N LEU A 105 4.48 -16.37 9.06
CA LEU A 105 4.03 -16.46 7.67
C LEU A 105 5.17 -16.09 6.73
N VAL A 106 5.54 -17.03 5.85
CA VAL A 106 6.50 -16.80 4.78
C VAL A 106 5.76 -16.78 3.45
N LEU A 107 5.82 -15.65 2.75
CA LEU A 107 5.30 -15.53 1.38
C LEU A 107 6.46 -15.67 0.41
N HIS A 108 6.57 -16.86 -0.18
CA HIS A 108 7.56 -17.20 -1.19
C HIS A 108 6.89 -17.32 -2.56
N GLY A 109 7.36 -16.54 -3.53
CA GLY A 109 6.85 -16.60 -4.90
C GLY A 109 7.93 -16.38 -5.95
N GLU A 110 7.58 -16.70 -7.19
CA GLU A 110 8.34 -16.37 -8.39
C GLU A 110 7.78 -15.10 -9.06
N PRO A 111 8.49 -14.45 -10.01
CA PRO A 111 7.97 -13.28 -10.72
C PRO A 111 6.55 -13.51 -11.27
N GLY A 112 5.62 -12.62 -10.90
CA GLY A 112 4.19 -12.74 -11.21
C GLY A 112 3.33 -13.37 -10.11
N THR A 113 3.93 -13.88 -9.03
CA THR A 113 3.17 -14.47 -7.91
C THR A 113 2.50 -13.41 -7.05
N ASN A 114 1.19 -13.57 -6.87
CA ASN A 114 0.34 -12.68 -6.09
C ASN A 114 -0.46 -13.47 -5.04
N PHE A 115 -0.38 -13.02 -3.80
CA PHE A 115 -1.15 -13.53 -2.67
C PHE A 115 -2.29 -12.57 -2.36
N PHE A 116 -3.41 -13.07 -1.85
CA PHE A 116 -4.60 -12.27 -1.56
C PHE A 116 -5.17 -12.66 -0.20
N LEU A 117 -5.73 -11.70 0.52
CA LEU A 117 -6.53 -12.01 1.71
C LEU A 117 -8.00 -12.21 1.33
N GLU A 118 -8.64 -13.20 1.95
CA GLU A 118 -10.10 -13.39 1.93
C GLU A 118 -10.77 -13.11 3.28
N LYS A 119 -9.94 -12.78 4.29
CA LYS A 119 -10.37 -12.36 5.62
C LYS A 119 -9.28 -11.51 6.26
N ASN A 120 -9.65 -10.71 7.26
CA ASN A 120 -8.68 -10.10 8.16
C ASN A 120 -7.73 -11.17 8.71
N LEU A 121 -6.43 -10.86 8.70
CA LEU A 121 -5.37 -11.78 9.08
C LEU A 121 -4.50 -11.15 10.17
N THR A 122 -4.16 -11.94 11.18
CA THR A 122 -3.17 -11.56 12.20
C THR A 122 -1.99 -12.51 12.12
N VAL A 123 -0.79 -11.95 12.03
CA VAL A 123 0.49 -12.66 12.02
C VAL A 123 1.41 -12.07 13.08
N LYS A 124 2.27 -12.88 13.71
CA LYS A 124 3.36 -12.32 14.54
C LYS A 124 4.50 -11.85 13.65
N GLU A 125 5.07 -12.77 12.88
CA GLU A 125 6.08 -12.49 11.85
C GLU A 125 5.50 -12.69 10.44
N LEU A 126 5.75 -11.71 9.56
CA LEU A 126 5.59 -11.85 8.11
C LEU A 126 6.94 -11.67 7.44
N ARG A 127 7.34 -12.63 6.61
CA ARG A 127 8.57 -12.60 5.82
C ARG A 127 8.24 -12.80 4.34
N PHE A 128 8.79 -11.95 3.48
CA PHE A 128 8.78 -12.20 2.05
C PHE A 128 10.06 -12.94 1.61
N SER A 129 9.97 -13.76 0.56
CA SER A 129 11.12 -14.35 -0.12
C SER A 129 10.82 -14.53 -1.62
N GLY A 130 11.85 -14.54 -2.47
CA GLY A 130 11.66 -14.54 -3.93
C GLY A 130 11.06 -13.23 -4.47
N HIS A 131 9.93 -13.32 -5.18
CA HIS A 131 9.06 -12.24 -5.66
C HIS A 131 7.61 -12.51 -5.22
N ALA A 132 7.06 -11.63 -4.37
CA ALA A 132 5.75 -11.88 -3.77
C ALA A 132 5.07 -10.56 -3.38
N SER A 133 3.87 -10.32 -3.90
CA SER A 133 3.01 -9.22 -3.45
C SER A 133 1.80 -9.77 -2.71
N LEU A 134 1.40 -9.12 -1.62
CA LEU A 134 0.18 -9.46 -0.87
C LEU A 134 -0.89 -8.40 -1.06
N LEU A 135 -1.93 -8.71 -1.83
CA LEU A 135 -3.08 -7.85 -2.07
C LEU A 135 -4.11 -8.07 -0.95
N ILE A 136 -4.42 -7.04 -0.18
CA ILE A 136 -5.26 -7.21 1.01
C ILE A 136 -6.74 -6.86 0.75
N GLY A 137 -7.08 -6.24 -0.37
CA GLY A 137 -8.46 -5.89 -0.71
C GLY A 137 -9.14 -5.08 0.40
N ASP A 138 -10.33 -5.52 0.83
CA ASP A 138 -11.09 -4.93 1.94
C ASP A 138 -10.69 -5.49 3.32
N PHE A 139 -9.68 -6.36 3.37
CA PHE A 139 -9.25 -7.00 4.60
C PHE A 139 -8.00 -6.34 5.19
N SER A 140 -7.91 -6.32 6.51
CA SER A 140 -6.73 -5.79 7.21
C SER A 140 -5.75 -6.91 7.57
N LEU A 141 -4.47 -6.66 7.32
CA LEU A 141 -3.36 -7.45 7.82
C LEU A 141 -2.82 -6.81 9.09
N THR A 142 -2.75 -7.56 10.20
CA THR A 142 -2.10 -7.12 11.43
C THR A 142 -0.81 -7.89 11.64
N VAL A 143 0.33 -7.19 11.69
CA VAL A 143 1.63 -7.75 12.02
C VAL A 143 2.02 -7.27 13.42
N THR A 144 2.15 -8.17 14.38
CA THR A 144 2.34 -7.79 15.80
C THR A 144 3.80 -7.73 16.23
N ASP A 145 4.72 -8.34 15.48
CA ASP A 145 6.14 -8.39 15.81
C ASP A 145 7.01 -7.90 14.64
N SER A 146 7.41 -8.81 13.73
CA SER A 146 8.39 -8.52 12.67
C SER A 146 7.77 -8.56 11.27
N LEU A 147 8.21 -7.62 10.42
CA LEU A 147 7.92 -7.60 8.98
C LEU A 147 9.25 -7.53 8.24
N LEU A 148 9.62 -8.61 7.54
CA LEU A 148 10.98 -8.83 7.05
C LEU A 148 11.02 -9.00 5.53
N ASN A 149 12.18 -8.66 4.94
CA ASN A 149 12.53 -8.87 3.54
C ASN A 149 11.60 -8.22 2.50
N PHE A 150 10.86 -7.18 2.88
CA PHE A 150 10.10 -6.37 1.92
C PHE A 150 11.04 -5.57 1.00
N SER A 151 10.54 -5.21 -0.19
CA SER A 151 11.22 -4.40 -1.19
C SER A 151 10.20 -3.84 -2.19
N PRO A 152 10.59 -3.00 -3.16
CA PRO A 152 9.70 -2.60 -4.25
C PRO A 152 9.20 -3.78 -5.12
N ALA A 153 9.77 -4.98 -4.98
CA ALA A 153 9.29 -6.22 -5.62
C ALA A 153 8.55 -7.16 -4.63
N ARG A 154 8.50 -6.79 -3.35
CA ARG A 154 7.92 -7.60 -2.26
C ARG A 154 7.23 -6.72 -1.21
N TYR A 155 5.93 -6.49 -1.35
CA TYR A 155 5.21 -5.54 -0.51
C TYR A 155 3.72 -5.85 -0.40
N ILE A 156 3.03 -5.10 0.46
CA ILE A 156 1.60 -5.20 0.69
C ILE A 156 0.89 -4.21 -0.23
N ILE A 157 -0.11 -4.67 -0.98
CA ILE A 157 -0.90 -3.83 -1.88
C ILE A 157 -2.26 -3.57 -1.25
N THR A 158 -2.58 -2.29 -1.06
CA THR A 158 -3.85 -1.82 -0.51
C THR A 158 -4.80 -1.44 -1.65
N ASN A 159 -5.38 -2.46 -2.29
CA ASN A 159 -6.28 -2.36 -3.45
C ASN A 159 -7.78 -2.38 -3.08
N GLY A 160 -8.11 -1.95 -1.86
CA GLY A 160 -9.46 -1.86 -1.33
C GLY A 160 -9.47 -1.01 -0.06
N THR A 161 -10.41 -1.28 0.84
CA THR A 161 -10.56 -0.56 2.11
C THR A 161 -9.65 -1.09 3.24
N GLY A 162 -8.98 -2.22 3.02
CA GLY A 162 -8.06 -2.86 3.95
C GLY A 162 -6.79 -2.06 4.25
N SER A 163 -6.15 -2.36 5.38
CA SER A 163 -4.95 -1.66 5.85
C SER A 163 -3.91 -2.61 6.44
N LEU A 164 -2.64 -2.21 6.38
CA LEU A 164 -1.57 -2.85 7.15
C LEU A 164 -1.51 -2.22 8.55
N ARG A 165 -1.67 -3.03 9.59
CA ARG A 165 -1.58 -2.63 10.99
C ARG A 165 -0.26 -3.13 11.59
N ARG A 166 0.46 -2.24 12.26
CA ARG A 166 1.68 -2.55 13.02
C ARG A 166 1.50 -2.07 14.46
N SER A 167 1.81 -2.93 15.43
CA SER A 167 1.66 -2.64 16.86
C SER A 167 2.96 -2.11 17.47
N ASN A 168 2.87 -1.43 18.60
CA ASN A 168 4.01 -0.96 19.41
C ASN A 168 4.99 -0.04 18.63
N ILE A 169 4.46 0.85 17.81
CA ILE A 169 5.25 1.87 17.11
C ILE A 169 5.67 2.95 18.11
N GLY A 170 6.94 2.92 18.48
CA GLY A 170 7.60 3.91 19.32
C GLY A 170 8.71 4.66 18.57
N ASN A 171 9.80 4.96 19.27
CA ASN A 171 10.89 5.80 18.78
C ASN A 171 11.80 5.14 17.72
N LYS A 172 11.54 3.89 17.36
CA LYS A 172 12.24 3.18 16.29
C LYS A 172 11.50 3.39 14.98
N GLU A 173 12.27 3.75 13.95
CA GLU A 173 11.76 3.84 12.59
C GLU A 173 11.04 2.55 12.18
N THR A 174 9.78 2.69 11.77
CA THR A 174 8.95 1.59 11.32
C THR A 174 8.42 1.85 9.92
N ILE A 175 8.76 0.95 9.01
CA ILE A 175 8.34 1.01 7.61
C ILE A 175 7.02 0.24 7.44
N PHE A 176 6.09 0.87 6.74
CA PHE A 176 4.88 0.29 6.16
C PHE A 176 5.12 0.13 4.66
N PRO A 177 5.55 -1.06 4.19
CA PRO A 177 5.82 -1.33 2.79
C PRO A 177 4.49 -1.56 2.06
N VAL A 178 3.78 -0.46 1.80
CA VAL A 178 2.49 -0.46 1.11
C VAL A 178 2.59 0.07 -0.31
N GLY A 179 1.66 -0.31 -1.17
CA GLY A 179 1.53 0.19 -2.54
C GLY A 179 0.09 0.13 -3.05
N THR A 180 -0.18 0.82 -4.15
CA THR A 180 -1.53 0.92 -4.73
C THR A 180 -1.83 -0.17 -5.77
N SER A 181 -0.78 -0.72 -6.38
CA SER A 181 -0.87 -1.75 -7.42
C SER A 181 0.46 -2.49 -7.50
N LEU A 182 0.54 -3.53 -8.35
CA LEU A 182 1.74 -4.35 -8.56
C LEU A 182 2.97 -3.59 -9.10
N THR A 183 2.77 -2.38 -9.61
CA THR A 183 3.82 -1.53 -10.18
C THR A 183 4.01 -0.23 -9.41
N SER A 184 3.36 -0.08 -8.25
CA SER A 184 3.32 1.18 -7.52
C SER A 184 3.53 0.95 -6.03
N TYR A 185 4.80 0.88 -5.64
CA TYR A 185 5.26 0.88 -4.26
C TYR A 185 5.36 2.31 -3.72
N ASN A 186 4.66 2.59 -2.62
CA ASN A 186 4.53 3.92 -2.03
C ASN A 186 4.61 3.84 -0.48
N PRO A 187 5.75 3.42 0.09
CA PRO A 187 5.84 3.15 1.51
C PRO A 187 5.65 4.42 2.36
N ALA A 188 5.17 4.21 3.58
CA ALA A 188 5.21 5.20 4.64
C ALA A 188 6.17 4.74 5.74
N ILE A 189 6.85 5.69 6.38
CA ILE A 189 7.80 5.44 7.44
C ILE A 189 7.38 6.30 8.63
N LEU A 190 7.18 5.68 9.78
CA LEU A 190 6.75 6.34 11.00
C LEU A 190 7.82 6.15 12.09
N THR A 191 8.13 7.24 12.79
CA THR A 191 8.83 7.22 14.07
C THR A 191 7.98 7.98 15.08
N ASN A 192 7.66 7.37 16.21
CA ASN A 192 6.78 7.95 17.22
C ASN A 192 7.56 8.25 18.51
N THR A 193 7.73 9.53 18.84
CA THR A 193 8.39 9.96 20.08
C THR A 193 7.42 10.14 21.25
N GLY A 194 6.12 9.94 21.02
CA GLY A 194 5.08 9.93 22.04
C GLY A 194 4.90 8.56 22.69
N ALA A 195 3.71 8.30 23.23
CA ALA A 195 3.34 6.99 23.73
C ALA A 195 3.31 5.97 22.57
N ALA A 196 3.91 4.80 22.77
CA ALA A 196 3.90 3.74 21.76
C ALA A 196 2.46 3.30 21.48
N ASP A 197 2.09 3.18 20.20
CA ASP A 197 0.74 2.84 19.78
C ASP A 197 0.74 1.88 18.56
N GLN A 198 -0.42 1.32 18.24
CA GLN A 198 -0.69 0.69 16.97
C GLN A 198 -0.98 1.74 15.90
N PHE A 199 -0.42 1.56 14.71
CA PHE A 199 -0.78 2.36 13.55
C PHE A 199 -1.29 1.46 12.44
N ARG A 200 -2.28 1.96 11.70
CA ARG A 200 -2.73 1.37 10.46
C ARG A 200 -2.47 2.32 9.30
N VAL A 201 -1.90 1.78 8.23
CA VAL A 201 -1.56 2.52 7.03
C VAL A 201 -2.12 1.79 5.82
N ARG A 202 -2.77 2.54 4.94
CA ARG A 202 -3.02 2.15 3.55
C ARG A 202 -2.73 3.31 2.62
N VAL A 203 -2.37 3.00 1.38
CA VAL A 203 -2.20 4.01 0.33
C VAL A 203 -3.20 3.77 -0.78
N GLN A 204 -3.79 4.83 -1.31
CA GLN A 204 -4.73 4.75 -2.43
C GLN A 204 -4.32 5.70 -3.56
N PRO A 205 -4.69 5.39 -4.82
CA PRO A 205 -4.56 6.34 -5.90
C PRO A 205 -5.49 7.53 -5.67
N SER A 206 -5.19 8.64 -6.34
CA SER A 206 -5.94 9.89 -6.26
C SER A 206 -5.83 10.61 -4.92
N VAL A 207 -5.88 11.93 -5.03
CA VAL A 207 -6.09 12.85 -3.94
C VAL A 207 -7.45 13.49 -4.17
N PHE A 208 -8.30 13.52 -3.15
CA PHE A 208 -9.63 14.07 -3.27
C PHE A 208 -9.79 15.36 -2.46
N THR A 209 -10.63 16.27 -2.93
CA THR A 209 -10.84 17.58 -2.31
C THR A 209 -11.38 17.51 -0.88
N ALA A 210 -12.10 16.45 -0.51
CA ALA A 210 -12.57 16.19 0.85
C ALA A 210 -11.90 14.95 1.48
N GLY A 211 -10.57 14.85 1.35
CA GLY A 211 -9.72 13.83 1.99
C GLY A 211 -9.83 12.44 1.35
N THR A 212 -10.98 11.79 1.50
CA THR A 212 -11.29 10.47 0.92
C THR A 212 -12.47 10.49 -0.05
N SER A 213 -13.08 11.66 -0.24
CA SER A 213 -14.27 11.86 -1.07
C SER A 213 -14.23 13.21 -1.79
N GLY A 214 -15.19 13.46 -2.68
CA GLY A 214 -15.25 14.69 -3.47
C GLY A 214 -14.59 14.53 -4.84
N THR A 215 -14.22 15.66 -5.45
CA THR A 215 -13.57 15.68 -6.77
C THR A 215 -12.10 15.29 -6.65
N ALA A 216 -11.59 14.55 -7.63
CA ALA A 216 -10.17 14.24 -7.71
C ALA A 216 -9.38 15.50 -8.06
N VAL A 217 -8.29 15.74 -7.34
CA VAL A 217 -7.27 16.74 -7.67
C VAL A 217 -6.55 16.27 -8.93
N ALA A 218 -6.40 17.17 -9.90
CA ALA A 218 -5.90 16.84 -11.24
C ALA A 218 -4.51 17.40 -11.54
N ASP A 219 -3.98 18.31 -10.72
CA ASP A 219 -2.69 18.96 -10.91
C ASP A 219 -1.97 19.21 -9.57
N LYS A 220 -0.68 19.55 -9.64
CA LYS A 220 0.14 20.05 -8.52
C LYS A 220 0.13 19.19 -7.25
N ALA A 221 -0.07 17.89 -7.40
CA ALA A 221 0.02 16.93 -6.31
C ALA A 221 0.65 15.62 -6.78
N VAL A 222 1.10 14.82 -5.82
CA VAL A 222 1.34 13.40 -6.05
C VAL A 222 -0.01 12.70 -6.01
N ASN A 223 -0.28 11.86 -6.99
CA ASN A 223 -1.54 11.12 -7.18
C ASN A 223 -1.72 9.97 -6.17
N ARG A 224 -1.36 10.20 -4.89
CA ARG A 224 -1.37 9.22 -3.81
C ARG A 224 -1.88 9.86 -2.52
N THR A 225 -2.75 9.13 -1.83
CA THR A 225 -3.22 9.48 -0.49
C THR A 225 -2.82 8.37 0.47
N TRP A 226 -2.05 8.71 1.51
CA TRP A 226 -1.73 7.82 2.61
C TRP A 226 -2.74 8.01 3.72
N LEU A 227 -3.58 7.01 3.96
CA LEU A 227 -4.48 6.99 5.10
C LEU A 227 -3.72 6.39 6.26
N VAL A 228 -3.37 7.24 7.21
CA VAL A 228 -2.70 6.87 8.45
C VAL A 228 -3.68 7.08 9.58
N GLU A 229 -3.81 6.11 10.46
CA GLU A 229 -4.67 6.21 11.63
C GLU A 229 -3.98 5.52 12.82
N GLU A 230 -4.08 6.14 13.99
CA GLU A 230 -3.59 5.57 15.24
C GLU A 230 -4.65 4.62 15.86
N GLY A 231 -4.21 3.78 16.80
CA GLY A 231 -5.03 2.78 17.46
C GLY A 231 -5.81 3.39 18.60
N VAL A 232 -5.12 4.16 19.43
CA VAL A 232 -5.68 4.90 20.56
C VAL A 232 -5.51 6.40 20.26
N PRO A 233 -6.60 7.14 20.01
CA PRO A 233 -6.51 8.57 19.71
C PRO A 233 -5.76 9.37 20.79
N GLY A 234 -4.74 10.11 20.37
CA GLY A 234 -3.93 10.98 21.23
C GLY A 234 -2.70 10.31 21.85
N GLY A 235 -1.77 11.14 22.35
CA GLY A 235 -0.53 10.68 23.00
C GLY A 235 0.62 10.36 22.04
N SER A 236 0.33 10.20 20.75
CA SER A 236 1.33 10.05 19.68
C SER A 236 2.02 11.38 19.33
N ASN A 237 3.30 11.29 18.95
CA ASN A 237 4.07 12.39 18.37
C ASN A 237 4.93 11.84 17.24
N VAL A 238 4.36 11.81 16.03
CA VAL A 238 4.88 11.07 14.88
C VAL A 238 5.63 11.98 13.91
N THR A 239 6.78 11.49 13.47
CA THR A 239 7.41 11.90 12.22
C THR A 239 7.01 10.91 11.13
N LEU A 240 6.31 11.42 10.12
CA LEU A 240 5.85 10.67 8.96
C LEU A 240 6.71 11.02 7.74
N THR A 241 7.28 10.02 7.10
CA THR A 241 7.91 10.13 5.78
C THR A 241 7.11 9.30 4.78
N VAL A 242 6.78 9.89 3.64
CA VAL A 242 6.12 9.18 2.53
C VAL A 242 7.04 9.14 1.31
N GLN A 243 6.86 8.12 0.46
CA GLN A 243 7.67 7.93 -0.74
C GLN A 243 6.80 7.70 -1.98
N TRP A 244 7.16 8.31 -3.10
CA TRP A 244 6.46 8.15 -4.39
C TRP A 244 7.42 8.06 -5.57
N ASN A 245 6.92 7.55 -6.69
CA ASN A 245 7.67 7.49 -7.95
C ASN A 245 7.37 8.71 -8.81
N ALA A 246 8.28 9.09 -9.71
CA ALA A 246 8.08 10.19 -10.66
C ALA A 246 6.77 10.07 -11.45
N ALA A 247 6.37 8.85 -11.80
CA ALA A 247 5.13 8.57 -12.53
C ALA A 247 3.85 8.85 -11.73
N ASP A 248 3.97 9.04 -10.41
CA ASP A 248 2.84 9.38 -9.53
C ASP A 248 2.56 10.88 -9.52
N GLU A 249 3.40 11.72 -10.12
CA GLU A 249 3.28 13.18 -10.08
C GLU A 249 2.24 13.68 -11.09
N LEU A 250 1.29 14.49 -10.62
CA LEU A 250 0.30 15.14 -11.48
C LEU A 250 0.92 16.33 -12.23
N PRO A 251 0.31 16.77 -13.35
CA PRO A 251 0.76 17.94 -14.10
C PRO A 251 1.04 19.15 -13.20
N GLY A 252 2.17 19.83 -13.45
CA GLY A 252 2.55 21.03 -12.71
C GLY A 252 3.06 20.80 -11.28
N PHE A 253 3.21 19.55 -10.83
CA PHE A 253 3.83 19.26 -9.53
C PHE A 253 5.28 19.74 -9.51
N SER A 254 5.64 20.50 -8.46
CA SER A 254 6.99 21.00 -8.24
C SER A 254 7.63 20.34 -7.02
N ARG A 255 8.64 19.51 -7.27
CA ARG A 255 9.43 18.86 -6.21
C ARG A 255 10.19 19.85 -5.32
N THR A 256 10.50 21.06 -5.80
CA THR A 256 11.24 22.06 -5.03
C THR A 256 10.39 22.79 -3.99
N ALA A 257 9.07 22.66 -4.08
CA ALA A 257 8.09 23.31 -3.22
C ALA A 257 6.99 22.33 -2.79
N ALA A 258 7.39 21.14 -2.33
CA ALA A 258 6.48 20.09 -1.89
C ALA A 258 6.01 20.32 -0.44
N ILE A 259 4.80 19.84 -0.13
CA ILE A 259 4.14 19.92 1.17
C ILE A 259 3.51 18.56 1.45
N LEU A 260 3.84 17.94 2.58
CA LEU A 260 3.09 16.79 3.10
C LEU A 260 1.89 17.30 3.93
N SER A 261 0.76 17.45 3.25
CA SER A 261 -0.48 17.98 3.82
C SER A 261 -1.28 16.90 4.53
N HIS A 262 -2.01 17.33 5.56
CA HIS A 262 -2.89 16.55 6.41
C HIS A 262 -4.33 17.05 6.25
N PHE A 263 -5.29 16.17 5.98
CA PHE A 263 -6.68 16.57 5.83
C PHE A 263 -7.36 16.75 7.20
N THR A 264 -7.48 17.97 7.68
CA THR A 264 -8.06 18.27 8.99
C THR A 264 -9.02 19.44 8.91
N THR A 265 -10.03 19.47 9.78
CA THR A 265 -11.03 20.55 9.82
C THR A 265 -11.74 20.80 8.46
N GLY A 266 -11.92 19.73 7.66
CA GLY A 266 -12.61 19.80 6.37
C GLY A 266 -11.78 20.33 5.20
N LYS A 267 -10.45 20.47 5.36
CA LYS A 267 -9.55 20.91 4.29
C LYS A 267 -8.18 20.24 4.39
N TRP A 268 -7.45 20.24 3.29
CA TRP A 268 -6.01 19.96 3.28
C TRP A 268 -5.29 21.13 3.95
N ASP A 269 -4.50 20.85 4.97
CA ASP A 269 -3.74 21.89 5.66
C ASP A 269 -2.51 22.33 4.85
N GLU A 270 -2.02 23.53 5.18
CA GLU A 270 -0.82 24.08 4.57
C GLU A 270 0.31 24.02 5.58
N SER A 271 1.51 23.69 5.09
CA SER A 271 2.74 23.86 5.84
C SER A 271 3.79 24.52 4.93
N THR A 272 4.90 24.95 5.52
CA THR A 272 6.00 25.52 4.74
C THR A 272 6.45 24.54 3.65
N PRO A 273 6.47 24.94 2.37
CA PRO A 273 6.99 24.11 1.29
C PRO A 273 8.48 23.83 1.49
N ALA A 274 8.90 22.62 1.14
CA ALA A 274 10.31 22.23 1.13
C ALA A 274 10.62 21.36 -0.10
N PRO A 275 11.89 21.29 -0.53
CA PRO A 275 12.27 20.38 -1.59
C PRO A 275 12.10 18.93 -1.13
N ALA A 276 11.43 18.13 -1.96
CA ALA A 276 11.42 16.68 -1.84
C ALA A 276 12.85 16.13 -2.00
N THR A 277 13.15 15.04 -1.30
CA THR A 277 14.46 14.37 -1.37
C THR A 277 14.42 13.14 -2.27
N GLY A 278 15.57 12.64 -2.67
CA GLY A 278 15.70 11.40 -3.47
C GLY A 278 15.77 11.64 -4.99
N THR A 279 16.00 10.56 -5.74
CA THR A 279 16.18 10.57 -7.20
C THR A 279 15.36 9.44 -7.83
N ASN A 280 14.04 9.51 -7.65
CA ASN A 280 13.07 8.48 -8.05
C ASN A 280 13.41 7.07 -7.48
N PRO A 281 12.87 6.71 -6.32
CA PRO A 281 11.72 7.37 -5.68
C PRO A 281 12.08 8.68 -4.97
N PHE A 282 11.09 9.54 -4.82
CA PHE A 282 11.15 10.78 -4.04
C PHE A 282 10.49 10.60 -2.68
N SER A 283 10.87 11.43 -1.70
CA SER A 283 10.27 11.40 -0.37
C SER A 283 10.05 12.80 0.22
N MET A 284 9.08 12.88 1.13
CA MET A 284 8.75 14.07 1.90
C MET A 284 8.47 13.66 3.35
N THR A 285 8.98 14.45 4.29
CA THR A 285 8.85 14.20 5.73
C THR A 285 8.11 15.34 6.40
N ARG A 286 7.23 15.00 7.35
CA ARG A 286 6.60 15.95 8.27
C ARG A 286 6.67 15.41 9.69
N SER A 287 7.17 16.24 10.59
CA SER A 287 7.36 15.92 12.00
C SER A 287 6.25 16.50 12.87
N SER A 288 6.22 16.09 14.13
CA SER A 288 5.35 16.65 15.16
C SER A 288 3.85 16.46 14.90
N LEU A 289 3.47 15.34 14.27
CA LEU A 289 2.09 14.97 14.02
C LEU A 289 1.46 14.36 15.28
N SER A 290 0.42 15.00 15.79
CA SER A 290 -0.36 14.56 16.96
C SER A 290 -1.81 14.17 16.62
N SER A 291 -2.17 14.19 15.33
CA SER A 291 -3.43 13.71 14.82
C SER A 291 -3.22 13.10 13.44
N PHE A 292 -4.09 12.16 13.07
CA PHE A 292 -3.91 11.35 11.87
C PHE A 292 -5.20 11.33 11.07
N SER A 293 -5.05 11.53 9.77
CA SER A 293 -6.11 11.49 8.78
C SER A 293 -5.44 11.24 7.42
N PRO A 294 -6.16 11.30 6.29
CA PRO A 294 -5.49 11.26 4.99
C PRO A 294 -4.35 12.28 4.90
N PHE A 295 -3.20 11.82 4.40
CA PHE A 295 -2.05 12.64 4.04
C PHE A 295 -1.84 12.58 2.53
N ALA A 296 -1.47 13.72 1.94
CA ALA A 296 -1.15 13.82 0.51
C ALA A 296 0.00 14.81 0.30
N VAL A 297 0.74 14.62 -0.79
CA VAL A 297 1.83 15.54 -1.15
C VAL A 297 1.33 16.51 -2.20
N PHE A 298 1.25 17.79 -1.84
CA PHE A 298 0.98 18.88 -2.77
C PHE A 298 2.26 19.61 -3.12
N SER A 299 2.24 20.40 -4.18
CA SER A 299 3.22 21.45 -4.38
C SER A 299 2.52 22.78 -4.50
N THR A 300 2.99 23.78 -3.77
CA THR A 300 2.70 25.16 -4.19
C THR A 300 3.51 25.40 -5.46
N VAL A 301 2.98 26.19 -6.39
CA VAL A 301 3.83 26.67 -7.48
C VAL A 301 5.02 27.38 -6.82
N ALA A 302 6.24 26.89 -7.07
CA ALA A 302 7.42 27.69 -6.80
C ALA A 302 7.23 28.94 -7.66
N SER A 303 6.96 30.07 -7.01
CA SER A 303 6.86 31.37 -7.67
C SER A 303 8.21 31.70 -8.27
N SER A 304 8.47 31.20 -9.48
CA SER A 304 9.51 31.69 -10.39
C SER A 304 9.10 31.49 -11.84
N VAL A 305 7.80 31.62 -12.13
CA VAL A 305 7.31 32.11 -13.41
C VAL A 305 6.36 33.24 -13.08
N SER A 306 6.65 34.42 -13.63
CA SER A 306 5.79 35.60 -13.65
C SER A 306 4.32 35.16 -13.72
N SER A 307 3.49 35.67 -12.81
CA SER A 307 2.04 35.59 -12.91
C SER A 307 1.64 35.87 -14.38
N PRO A 308 0.70 35.14 -15.00
CA PRO A 308 0.08 35.67 -16.20
C PRO A 308 -0.49 37.03 -15.80
N LEU A 309 -0.03 38.10 -16.44
CA LEU A 309 -0.62 39.42 -16.25
C LEU A 309 -2.12 39.25 -16.50
N GLU A 310 -2.96 39.41 -15.49
CA GLU A 310 -4.37 39.58 -15.73
C GLU A 310 -4.57 40.90 -16.46
N LEU A 311 -4.79 40.81 -17.77
CA LEU A 311 -5.17 41.95 -18.58
C LEU A 311 -6.62 42.31 -18.24
N SER A 312 -6.81 43.08 -17.17
CA SER A 312 -8.10 43.72 -16.90
C SER A 312 -8.20 45.00 -17.72
N VAL A 313 -9.03 44.97 -18.75
CA VAL A 313 -9.38 46.13 -19.57
C VAL A 313 -10.76 46.59 -19.15
N GLN A 314 -10.87 47.80 -18.61
CA GLN A 314 -12.16 48.42 -18.31
C GLN A 314 -12.40 49.61 -19.23
N LEU A 315 -13.61 49.67 -19.79
CA LEU A 315 -14.09 50.78 -20.58
C LEU A 315 -15.01 51.63 -19.71
N TYR A 316 -14.71 52.93 -19.60
CA TYR A 316 -15.55 53.87 -18.85
C TYR A 316 -15.56 55.26 -19.47
N PRO A 317 -16.70 55.97 -19.50
CA PRO A 317 -18.05 55.46 -19.22
C PRO A 317 -18.52 54.49 -20.31
N ASN A 318 -19.38 53.53 -19.96
CA ASN A 318 -20.09 52.68 -20.91
C ASN A 318 -21.59 52.67 -20.55
N PRO A 319 -22.49 53.31 -21.34
CA PRO A 319 -22.24 53.90 -22.66
C PRO A 319 -21.44 55.21 -22.63
N ALA A 320 -20.54 55.42 -23.61
CA ALA A 320 -19.84 56.68 -23.81
C ALA A 320 -20.53 57.55 -24.86
N LYS A 321 -20.50 58.88 -24.65
CA LYS A 321 -21.07 59.86 -25.59
C LYS A 321 -20.00 60.65 -26.35
N ASP A 322 -19.02 61.20 -25.62
CA ASP A 322 -17.99 62.10 -26.21
C ASP A 322 -16.56 61.56 -26.04
N ARG A 323 -16.30 60.79 -24.98
CA ARG A 323 -14.99 60.21 -24.66
C ARG A 323 -15.16 58.83 -24.03
N LEU A 324 -14.30 57.89 -24.44
CA LEU A 324 -14.19 56.55 -23.87
C LEU A 324 -12.78 56.39 -23.31
N TYR A 325 -12.67 56.07 -22.02
CA TYR A 325 -11.39 55.79 -21.37
C TYR A 325 -11.17 54.28 -21.29
N VAL A 326 -9.94 53.86 -21.60
CA VAL A 326 -9.47 52.49 -21.41
C VAL A 326 -8.59 52.47 -20.16
N GLN A 327 -9.09 51.90 -19.08
CA GLN A 327 -8.35 51.76 -17.83
C GLN A 327 -7.79 50.34 -17.71
N MET A 328 -6.51 50.24 -17.38
CA MET A 328 -5.79 48.96 -17.32
C MET A 328 -4.84 48.93 -16.13
N LYS A 329 -4.66 47.74 -15.54
CA LYS A 329 -3.75 47.55 -14.39
C LYS A 329 -2.27 47.48 -14.78
N SER A 330 -1.95 47.46 -16.07
CA SER A 330 -0.59 47.31 -16.59
C SER A 330 -0.42 48.03 -17.93
N ARG A 331 0.82 48.33 -18.31
CA ARG A 331 1.17 49.00 -19.57
C ARG A 331 0.75 48.12 -20.76
N LEU A 332 -0.13 48.65 -21.62
CA LEU A 332 -0.49 48.04 -22.91
C LEU A 332 0.23 48.79 -24.05
N VAL A 333 0.75 48.05 -25.02
CA VAL A 333 1.18 48.60 -26.31
C VAL A 333 0.12 48.20 -27.33
N ILE A 334 -0.66 49.18 -27.79
CA ILE A 334 -1.69 48.95 -28.81
C ILE A 334 -1.03 49.13 -30.16
N THR A 335 -0.95 48.07 -30.95
CA THR A 335 -0.52 48.15 -32.36
C THR A 335 -1.68 48.50 -33.28
N ASN A 336 -2.90 47.99 -33.01
CA ASN A 336 -4.12 48.30 -33.74
C ASN A 336 -5.32 48.43 -32.78
N LEU A 337 -6.17 49.44 -32.99
CA LEU A 337 -7.45 49.62 -32.29
C LEU A 337 -8.58 49.64 -33.33
N GLU A 338 -9.55 48.73 -33.21
CA GLU A 338 -10.72 48.66 -34.09
C GLU A 338 -12.00 48.84 -33.28
N VAL A 339 -12.87 49.77 -33.70
CA VAL A 339 -14.19 50.01 -33.10
C VAL A 339 -15.25 49.66 -34.13
N ARG A 340 -16.12 48.71 -33.82
CA ARG A 340 -17.21 48.27 -34.69
C ARG A 340 -18.55 48.69 -34.10
N ASN A 341 -19.42 49.24 -34.95
CA ASN A 341 -20.84 49.32 -34.63
C ASN A 341 -21.49 48.02 -35.09
N ASN A 342 -22.16 47.32 -34.17
CA ASN A 342 -23.11 46.27 -34.52
C ASN A 342 -24.45 46.90 -34.88
#